data_AF-A6HAR4-F1
#
_entry.id   AF-A6HAR4-F1
#
_cell.length_a   1.000
_cell.length_b   1.000
_cell.length_c   1.000
_cell.angle_alpha   90.00
_cell.angle_beta   90.00
_cell.angle_gamma   90.00
#
_symmetry.space_group_name_H-M   'P 1'
#
loop_
_entity.id
_entity.type
_entity.pdbx_description
1 polymer ?
#
loop_
_entity_poly.entity_id
_entity_poly.type
_entity_poly.pdbx_seq_one_letter_code
_entity_poly.pdbx_strand_id
1 'polypeptide(L)'
;MLPTMMIMDWTSEPVDVADTESEESRHSLFMELLESSHHEVEFQHLILLLQAWPPMKSECVIANNLWVRLVTVMLTRCTTENKQRLGDEVLKICRSLYNSGQMLPVQGVKELCLLLLHQSLLLPSLKLLLESGDETLQAMALEQISAVTKVNDSNCDQELLSLLVDARLLVKCVSTPFYPHIIAHLVANNQQGRWNAEELARHLQEAGHEAEAGSLLLAVQGTHRVFRTFSTALSALRQWV
;
A
#
# COMPACT_ATOMS: atom_id res chain seq x y z
N MET A 1 19.82 -21.88 -12.11
CA MET A 1 19.82 -21.79 -13.59
C MET A 1 19.19 -20.49 -14.08
N LEU A 2 17.95 -20.16 -13.70
CA LEU A 2 17.34 -18.87 -14.05
C LEU A 2 18.10 -17.63 -13.50
N PRO A 3 18.55 -17.60 -12.22
CA PRO A 3 19.26 -16.44 -11.67
C PRO A 3 20.61 -16.20 -12.37
N THR A 4 21.36 -17.27 -12.60
CA THR A 4 22.68 -17.21 -13.25
C THR A 4 22.61 -16.79 -14.71
N MET A 5 21.54 -17.16 -15.44
CA MET A 5 21.33 -16.66 -16.80
C MET A 5 21.01 -15.16 -16.84
N MET A 6 20.17 -14.65 -15.93
CA MET A 6 19.85 -13.22 -15.88
C MET A 6 21.07 -12.35 -15.54
N ILE A 7 21.99 -12.85 -14.71
CA ILE A 7 23.22 -12.14 -14.36
C ILE A 7 24.21 -12.13 -15.55
N MET A 8 24.34 -13.24 -16.28
CA MET A 8 25.23 -13.33 -17.45
C MET A 8 24.84 -12.39 -18.60
N ASP A 9 23.55 -12.11 -18.78
CA ASP A 9 23.09 -11.16 -19.80
C ASP A 9 23.35 -9.69 -19.41
N TRP A 10 23.76 -9.44 -18.17
CA TRP A 10 23.94 -8.10 -17.59
C TRP A 10 25.40 -7.68 -17.45
N THR A 11 26.28 -8.59 -17.05
CA THR A 11 27.69 -8.28 -16.84
C THR A 11 28.53 -8.68 -18.06
N SER A 12 29.45 -7.82 -18.48
CA SER A 12 30.44 -8.16 -19.52
C SER A 12 31.42 -9.26 -19.07
N GLU A 13 31.45 -9.54 -17.76
CA GLU A 13 32.25 -10.60 -17.14
C GLU A 13 31.37 -11.81 -16.83
N PRO A 14 31.83 -13.05 -17.12
CA PRO A 14 31.10 -14.25 -16.80
C PRO A 14 31.08 -14.44 -15.28
N VAL A 15 29.91 -14.24 -14.66
CA VAL A 15 29.70 -14.59 -13.25
C VAL A 15 29.75 -16.11 -13.11
N ASP A 16 30.70 -16.60 -12.29
CA ASP A 16 30.88 -18.02 -12.05
C ASP A 16 29.77 -18.53 -11.13
N VAL A 17 29.37 -19.79 -11.27
CA VAL A 17 28.33 -20.42 -10.44
C VAL A 17 28.72 -20.34 -8.95
N ALA A 18 30.03 -20.37 -8.66
CA ALA A 18 30.63 -20.20 -7.34
C ALA A 18 30.26 -18.86 -6.65
N ASP A 19 30.01 -17.79 -7.41
CA ASP A 19 29.68 -16.45 -6.89
C ASP A 19 28.24 -16.36 -6.37
N THR A 20 27.48 -17.44 -6.45
CA THR A 20 26.10 -17.52 -5.94
C THR A 20 25.88 -18.65 -4.93
N GLU A 21 26.93 -19.39 -4.56
CA GLU A 21 26.81 -20.55 -3.67
C GLU A 21 26.68 -20.16 -2.19
N SER A 22 27.28 -19.05 -1.78
CA SER A 22 27.24 -18.57 -0.40
C SER A 22 26.27 -17.40 -0.21
N GLU A 23 25.82 -17.16 1.01
CA GLU A 23 25.02 -15.98 1.34
C GLU A 23 25.82 -14.67 1.14
N GLU A 24 27.09 -14.67 1.53
CA GLU A 24 27.99 -13.51 1.43
C GLU A 24 28.33 -13.13 -0.02
N SER A 25 28.54 -14.12 -0.89
CA SER A 25 28.78 -13.91 -2.32
C SER A 25 27.54 -13.32 -3.01
N ARG A 26 26.36 -13.91 -2.77
CA ARG A 26 25.08 -13.38 -3.26
C ARG A 26 24.83 -11.95 -2.80
N HIS A 27 25.06 -11.65 -1.51
CA HIS A 27 24.90 -10.30 -0.98
C HIS A 27 25.84 -9.30 -1.66
N SER A 28 27.12 -9.66 -1.80
CA SER A 28 28.14 -8.79 -2.42
C SER A 28 27.83 -8.52 -3.88
N LEU A 29 27.50 -9.57 -4.65
CA LEU A 29 27.09 -9.48 -6.05
C LEU A 29 25.86 -8.58 -6.22
N PHE A 30 24.84 -8.76 -5.38
CA PHE A 30 23.65 -7.92 -5.46
C PHE A 30 23.96 -6.44 -5.23
N MET A 31 24.83 -6.15 -4.25
CA MET A 31 25.22 -4.78 -3.97
C MET A 31 26.00 -4.15 -5.13
N GLU A 32 26.90 -4.89 -5.76
CA GLU A 32 27.60 -4.42 -6.95
C GLU A 32 26.65 -4.11 -8.11
N LEU A 33 25.74 -5.05 -8.40
CA LEU A 33 24.73 -4.86 -9.45
C LEU A 33 23.82 -3.66 -9.13
N LEU A 34 23.39 -3.51 -7.88
CA LEU A 34 22.57 -2.39 -7.44
C LEU A 34 23.29 -1.04 -7.58
N GLU A 35 24.57 -0.97 -7.21
CA GLU A 35 25.36 0.25 -7.34
C GLU A 35 25.63 0.62 -8.81
N SER A 36 25.75 -0.37 -9.70
CA SER A 36 25.88 -0.14 -11.14
C SER A 36 24.57 0.20 -11.86
N SER A 37 23.42 0.06 -11.18
CA SER A 37 22.09 0.25 -11.79
C SER A 37 21.66 1.73 -11.80
N HIS A 38 21.20 2.17 -12.97
CA HIS A 38 20.73 3.52 -13.26
C HIS A 38 19.39 3.57 -14.03
N HIS A 39 18.93 2.45 -14.60
CA HIS A 39 17.73 2.38 -15.42
C HIS A 39 16.59 1.59 -14.76
N GLU A 40 15.33 1.87 -15.12
CA GLU A 40 14.17 1.20 -14.50
C GLU A 40 14.14 -0.31 -14.78
N VAL A 41 14.47 -0.72 -16.01
CA VAL A 41 14.57 -2.13 -16.42
C VAL A 41 15.59 -2.87 -15.56
N GLU A 42 16.63 -2.16 -15.13
CA GLU A 42 17.69 -2.74 -14.33
C GLU A 42 17.17 -3.14 -12.94
N PHE A 43 16.45 -2.23 -12.29
CA PHE A 43 15.80 -2.53 -11.02
C PHE A 43 14.78 -3.69 -11.12
N GLN A 44 14.09 -3.83 -12.25
CA GLN A 44 13.18 -4.96 -12.48
C GLN A 44 13.91 -6.31 -12.48
N HIS A 45 15.09 -6.40 -13.09
CA HIS A 45 15.89 -7.62 -13.03
C HIS A 45 16.41 -7.91 -11.62
N LEU A 46 16.77 -6.87 -10.85
CA LEU A 46 17.17 -7.03 -9.45
C LEU A 46 16.04 -7.54 -8.55
N ILE A 47 14.80 -7.08 -8.77
CA ILE A 47 13.62 -7.61 -8.08
C ILE A 47 13.46 -9.11 -8.35
N LEU A 48 13.54 -9.51 -9.63
CA LEU A 48 13.42 -10.91 -10.04
C LEU A 48 14.55 -11.77 -9.45
N LEU A 49 15.77 -11.22 -9.39
CA LEU A 49 16.92 -11.90 -8.81
C LEU A 49 16.71 -12.18 -7.31
N LEU A 50 16.28 -11.19 -6.53
CA LEU A 50 16.00 -11.37 -5.10
C LEU A 50 14.84 -12.35 -4.85
N GLN A 51 13.79 -12.31 -5.67
CA GLN A 51 12.68 -13.26 -5.58
C GLN A 51 13.11 -14.70 -5.85
N ALA A 52 14.11 -14.90 -6.73
CA ALA A 52 14.61 -16.22 -7.07
C ALA A 52 15.64 -16.77 -6.07
N TRP A 53 16.18 -15.94 -5.18
CA TRP A 53 17.17 -16.33 -4.19
C TRP A 53 16.54 -16.77 -2.87
N PRO A 54 17.13 -17.75 -2.16
CA PRO A 54 16.67 -18.11 -0.82
C PRO A 54 16.86 -16.93 0.16
N PRO A 55 15.94 -16.72 1.11
CA PRO A 55 16.04 -15.66 2.12
C PRO A 55 17.39 -15.70 2.83
N MET A 56 18.04 -14.54 2.98
CA MET A 56 19.34 -14.44 3.64
C MET A 56 19.16 -14.17 5.15
N LYS A 57 20.01 -14.76 5.99
CA LYS A 57 19.95 -14.53 7.46
C LYS A 57 20.33 -13.10 7.82
N SER A 58 21.16 -12.45 7.01
CA SER A 58 21.54 -11.04 7.18
C SER A 58 20.36 -10.06 7.00
N GLU A 59 19.26 -10.47 6.36
CA GLU A 59 18.07 -9.63 6.14
C GLU A 59 17.31 -9.29 7.43
N CYS A 60 17.63 -9.97 8.55
CA CYS A 60 17.13 -9.66 9.88
C CYS A 60 17.60 -8.29 10.40
N VAL A 61 18.72 -7.77 9.89
CA VAL A 61 19.24 -6.43 10.22
C VAL A 61 18.87 -5.49 9.07
N ILE A 62 18.16 -4.41 9.39
CA ILE A 62 17.58 -3.49 8.39
C ILE A 62 18.63 -2.88 7.49
N ALA A 63 19.79 -2.52 8.04
CA ALA A 63 20.91 -1.97 7.29
C ALA A 63 21.42 -2.91 6.18
N ASN A 64 21.22 -4.22 6.36
CA ASN A 64 21.65 -5.27 5.43
C ASN A 64 20.46 -5.89 4.67
N ASN A 65 19.26 -5.34 4.82
CA ASN A 65 18.09 -5.87 4.12
C ASN A 65 18.12 -5.43 2.65
N LEU A 66 18.31 -6.41 1.75
CA LEU A 66 18.50 -6.16 0.32
C LEU A 66 17.26 -5.52 -0.33
N TRP A 67 16.05 -5.87 0.13
CA TRP A 67 14.81 -5.26 -0.33
C TRP A 67 14.71 -3.78 0.06
N VAL A 68 15.07 -3.44 1.31
CA VAL A 68 15.10 -2.04 1.75
C VAL A 68 16.14 -1.24 0.96
N ARG A 69 17.34 -1.80 0.74
CA ARG A 69 18.40 -1.14 -0.04
C ARG A 69 18.00 -0.93 -1.50
N LEU A 70 17.42 -1.96 -2.14
CA LEU A 70 16.92 -1.87 -3.52
C LEU A 70 15.91 -0.75 -3.67
N VAL A 71 14.87 -0.73 -2.83
CA VAL A 71 13.82 0.30 -2.87
C VAL A 71 14.40 1.69 -2.57
N THR A 72 15.35 1.80 -1.64
CA THR A 72 16.03 3.07 -1.34
C THR A 72 16.76 3.61 -2.58
N VAL A 73 17.50 2.77 -3.28
CA VAL A 73 18.22 3.16 -4.50
C VAL A 73 17.24 3.50 -5.62
N MET A 74 16.17 2.72 -5.80
CA MET A 74 15.09 3.04 -6.76
C MET A 74 14.47 4.41 -6.48
N LEU A 75 14.14 4.71 -5.22
CA LEU A 75 13.52 5.98 -4.82
C LEU A 75 14.46 7.18 -4.94
N THR A 76 15.78 6.97 -4.88
CA THR A 76 16.78 8.04 -4.97
C THR A 76 17.27 8.28 -6.39
N ARG A 77 17.34 7.24 -7.24
CA ARG A 77 17.90 7.33 -8.59
C ARG A 77 16.85 7.47 -9.69
N CYS A 78 15.63 6.96 -9.52
CA CYS A 78 14.59 7.08 -10.54
C CYS A 78 14.07 8.52 -10.65
N THR A 79 13.90 9.00 -11.88
CA THR A 79 13.49 10.38 -12.19
C THR A 79 12.10 10.72 -11.68
N THR A 80 11.89 11.99 -11.35
CA THR A 80 10.62 12.54 -10.83
C THR A 80 9.44 12.47 -11.80
N GLU A 81 9.67 12.19 -13.08
CA GLU A 81 8.62 12.17 -14.12
C GLU A 81 7.56 11.08 -13.90
N ASN A 82 7.88 9.99 -13.19
CA ASN A 82 6.97 8.87 -12.94
C ASN A 82 6.81 8.50 -11.45
N LYS A 83 6.79 9.50 -10.57
CA LYS A 83 6.65 9.32 -9.11
C LYS A 83 5.52 8.35 -8.71
N GLN A 84 4.34 8.48 -9.32
CA GLN A 84 3.20 7.61 -8.99
C GLN A 84 3.48 6.13 -9.31
N ARG A 85 4.02 5.84 -10.50
CA ARG A 85 4.40 4.47 -10.90
C ARG A 85 5.46 3.88 -9.97
N LEU A 86 6.42 4.71 -9.55
CA LEU A 86 7.46 4.29 -8.61
C LEU A 86 6.84 3.90 -7.25
N GLY A 87 5.89 4.68 -6.75
CA GLY A 87 5.14 4.35 -5.54
C GLY A 87 4.34 3.05 -5.67
N ASP A 88 3.66 2.85 -6.80
CA ASP A 88 2.89 1.63 -7.09
C ASP A 88 3.80 0.40 -7.19
N GLU A 89 4.98 0.54 -7.77
CA GLU A 89 5.95 -0.55 -7.86
C GLU A 89 6.49 -0.92 -6.47
N VAL A 90 6.75 0.07 -5.60
CA VAL A 90 7.13 -0.21 -4.20
C VAL A 90 6.03 -0.95 -3.45
N LEU A 91 4.76 -0.57 -3.63
CA LEU A 91 3.62 -1.32 -3.06
C LEU A 91 3.61 -2.76 -3.56
N LYS A 92 3.77 -2.96 -4.87
CA LYS A 92 3.78 -4.28 -5.49
C LYS A 92 4.92 -5.15 -4.97
N ILE A 93 6.11 -4.58 -4.80
CA ILE A 93 7.26 -5.27 -4.18
C ILE A 93 6.88 -5.70 -2.75
N CYS A 94 6.49 -4.77 -1.88
CA CYS A 94 6.15 -5.08 -0.49
C CYS A 94 5.06 -6.14 -0.37
N ARG A 95 3.98 -6.03 -1.16
CA ARG A 95 2.86 -7.00 -1.16
C ARG A 95 3.26 -8.38 -1.66
N SER A 96 4.23 -8.45 -2.59
CA SER A 96 4.78 -9.74 -3.03
C SER A 96 5.52 -10.47 -1.90
N LEU A 97 6.00 -9.75 -0.89
CA LEU A 97 6.76 -10.30 0.23
C LEU A 97 5.89 -10.79 1.39
N TYR A 98 4.64 -10.34 1.53
CA TYR A 98 3.78 -10.65 2.70
C TYR A 98 3.55 -12.15 2.96
N ASN A 99 3.50 -12.96 1.90
CA ASN A 99 3.32 -14.40 2.00
C ASN A 99 4.63 -15.20 1.79
N SER A 100 5.77 -14.51 1.83
CA SER A 100 7.08 -15.09 1.58
C SER A 100 7.90 -15.21 2.86
N GLY A 101 8.93 -16.06 2.85
CA GLY A 101 9.94 -16.09 3.92
C GLY A 101 10.85 -14.85 3.98
N GLN A 102 10.62 -13.86 3.10
CA GLN A 102 11.38 -12.61 2.98
C GLN A 102 10.54 -11.39 3.42
N MET A 103 9.45 -11.61 4.18
CA MET A 103 8.61 -10.52 4.67
C MET A 103 9.44 -9.49 5.45
N LEU A 104 9.27 -8.22 5.11
CA LEU A 104 10.00 -7.13 5.76
C LEU A 104 9.60 -7.00 7.23
N PRO A 105 10.57 -6.82 8.15
CA PRO A 105 10.26 -6.50 9.54
C PRO A 105 9.55 -5.15 9.63
N VAL A 106 8.77 -4.94 10.69
CA VAL A 106 8.00 -3.70 10.94
C VAL A 106 8.86 -2.45 10.78
N GLN A 107 10.08 -2.46 11.32
CA GLN A 107 10.99 -1.32 11.23
C GLN A 107 11.55 -1.13 9.80
N GLY A 108 11.65 -2.18 8.99
CA GLY A 108 11.97 -2.08 7.55
C GLY A 108 10.82 -1.44 6.77
N VAL A 109 9.57 -1.84 7.04
CA VAL A 109 8.37 -1.19 6.47
C VAL A 109 8.33 0.29 6.85
N LYS A 110 8.63 0.61 8.12
CA LYS A 110 8.72 2.00 8.61
C LYS A 110 9.72 2.83 7.79
N GLU A 111 10.93 2.32 7.58
CA GLU A 111 11.98 3.01 6.82
C GLU A 111 11.52 3.29 5.38
N LEU A 112 10.93 2.29 4.71
CA LEU A 112 10.38 2.47 3.37
C LEU A 112 9.27 3.52 3.32
N CYS A 113 8.39 3.53 4.31
CA CYS A 113 7.33 4.54 4.42
C CYS A 113 7.93 5.95 4.58
N LEU A 114 8.95 6.11 5.44
CA LEU A 114 9.65 7.38 5.57
C LEU A 114 10.28 7.80 4.23
N LEU A 115 10.97 6.91 3.53
CA LEU A 115 11.56 7.21 2.22
C LEU A 115 10.52 7.65 1.18
N LEU A 116 9.36 6.98 1.13
CA LEU A 116 8.23 7.37 0.29
C LEU A 116 7.71 8.78 0.65
N LEU A 117 7.56 9.08 1.94
CA LEU A 117 7.16 10.41 2.41
C LEU A 117 8.16 11.50 2.00
N HIS A 118 9.47 11.24 2.12
CA HIS A 118 10.52 12.16 1.66
C HIS A 118 10.43 12.45 0.15
N GLN A 119 9.97 11.47 -0.64
CA GLN A 119 9.74 11.63 -2.09
C GLN A 119 8.38 12.26 -2.44
N SER A 120 7.59 12.67 -1.44
CA SER A 120 6.22 13.17 -1.58
C SER A 120 5.22 12.12 -2.09
N LEU A 121 5.48 10.84 -1.82
CA LEU A 121 4.61 9.71 -2.16
C LEU A 121 3.73 9.30 -0.98
N LEU A 122 2.80 10.20 -0.62
CA LEU A 122 1.95 10.02 0.55
C LEU A 122 1.02 8.79 0.43
N LEU A 123 0.30 8.65 -0.69
CA LEU A 123 -0.68 7.58 -0.86
C LEU A 123 -0.06 6.17 -0.75
N PRO A 124 1.03 5.84 -1.45
CA PRO A 124 1.72 4.56 -1.26
C PRO A 124 2.20 4.35 0.18
N SER A 125 2.73 5.38 0.84
CA SER A 125 3.16 5.28 2.22
C SER A 125 1.98 4.96 3.15
N LEU A 126 0.84 5.63 3.00
CA LEU A 126 -0.34 5.38 3.85
C LEU A 126 -0.85 3.95 3.71
N LYS A 127 -0.88 3.41 2.48
CA LYS A 127 -1.30 2.03 2.23
C LYS A 127 -0.40 1.01 2.94
N LEU A 128 0.93 1.16 2.83
CA LEU A 128 1.87 0.27 3.52
C LEU A 128 1.74 0.34 5.05
N LEU A 129 1.57 1.54 5.59
CA LEU A 129 1.41 1.72 7.04
C LEU A 129 0.15 1.03 7.56
N LEU A 130 -0.96 1.13 6.82
CA LEU A 130 -2.24 0.53 7.21
C LEU A 130 -2.24 -0.99 7.01
N GLU A 131 -1.59 -1.50 5.97
CA GLU A 131 -1.48 -2.93 5.65
C GLU A 131 -0.66 -3.71 6.69
N SER A 132 0.30 -3.07 7.35
CA SER A 132 1.16 -3.74 8.35
C SER A 132 0.41 -4.29 9.57
N GLY A 133 -0.77 -3.75 9.89
CA GLY A 133 -1.54 -4.09 11.10
C GLY A 133 -0.89 -3.67 12.43
N ASP A 134 0.31 -3.09 12.41
CA ASP A 134 1.03 -2.64 13.60
C ASP A 134 0.47 -1.30 14.13
N GLU A 135 0.22 -1.23 15.44
CA GLU A 135 -0.38 -0.05 16.07
C GLU A 135 0.51 1.20 15.94
N THR A 136 1.83 1.04 15.97
CA THR A 136 2.77 2.16 15.87
C THR A 136 2.81 2.73 14.46
N LEU A 137 2.75 1.86 13.44
CA LEU A 137 2.68 2.26 12.04
C LEU A 137 1.32 2.90 11.70
N GLN A 138 0.23 2.36 12.25
CA GLN A 138 -1.10 2.99 12.12
C GLN A 138 -1.16 4.37 12.79
N ALA A 139 -0.52 4.56 13.95
CA ALA A 139 -0.42 5.87 14.58
C ALA A 139 0.32 6.87 13.67
N MET A 140 1.39 6.42 13.02
CA MET A 140 2.14 7.22 12.06
C MET A 140 1.29 7.56 10.81
N ALA A 141 0.48 6.63 10.32
CA ALA A 141 -0.46 6.89 9.22
C ALA A 141 -1.48 7.99 9.60
N LEU A 142 -2.03 7.93 10.81
CA LEU A 142 -2.98 8.91 11.32
C LEU A 142 -2.36 10.30 11.46
N GLU A 143 -1.11 10.37 11.91
CA GLU A 143 -0.37 11.64 11.97
C GLU A 143 -0.27 12.27 10.58
N GLN A 144 0.13 11.49 9.57
CA GLN A 144 0.19 11.97 8.18
C GLN A 144 -1.19 12.38 7.65
N ILE A 145 -2.24 11.61 7.92
CA ILE A 145 -3.64 11.93 7.53
C ILE A 145 -4.10 13.24 8.17
N SER A 146 -3.76 13.45 9.46
CA SER A 146 -4.13 14.66 10.20
C SER A 146 -3.43 15.92 9.68
N ALA A 147 -2.22 15.75 9.11
CA ALA A 147 -1.45 16.83 8.52
C ALA A 147 -1.97 17.26 7.13
N VAL A 148 -2.76 16.40 6.45
CA VAL A 148 -3.35 16.74 5.15
C VAL A 148 -4.48 17.75 5.35
N THR A 149 -4.38 18.88 4.66
CA THR A 149 -5.41 19.93 4.67
C THR A 149 -6.41 19.78 3.52
N LYS A 150 -5.99 19.19 2.39
CA LYS A 150 -6.82 19.02 1.20
C LYS A 150 -6.66 17.61 0.63
N VAL A 151 -7.79 16.91 0.53
CA VAL A 151 -7.87 15.59 -0.10
C VAL A 151 -8.02 15.74 -1.61
N ASN A 152 -7.27 14.93 -2.36
CA ASN A 152 -7.30 14.85 -3.83
C ASN A 152 -6.86 13.44 -4.29
N ASP A 153 -6.89 13.22 -5.61
CA ASP A 153 -6.57 11.91 -6.21
C ASP A 153 -5.11 11.45 -5.98
N SER A 154 -4.21 12.33 -5.55
CA SER A 154 -2.81 11.98 -5.25
C SER A 154 -2.59 11.49 -3.82
N ASN A 155 -3.54 11.75 -2.91
CA ASN A 155 -3.45 11.36 -1.50
C ASN A 155 -4.62 10.49 -1.01
N CYS A 156 -5.64 10.28 -1.84
CA CYS A 156 -6.80 9.48 -1.47
C CYS A 156 -7.35 8.72 -2.67
N ASP A 157 -7.57 7.42 -2.48
CA ASP A 157 -8.27 6.56 -3.42
C ASP A 157 -9.18 5.56 -2.68
N GLN A 158 -9.95 4.77 -3.44
CA GLN A 158 -10.90 3.81 -2.86
C GLN A 158 -10.22 2.71 -2.03
N GLU A 159 -8.98 2.35 -2.38
CA GLU A 159 -8.20 1.36 -1.65
C GLU A 159 -7.82 1.87 -0.27
N LEU A 160 -7.26 3.09 -0.17
CA LEU A 160 -6.93 3.73 1.09
C LEU A 160 -8.17 3.87 1.99
N LEU A 161 -9.30 4.30 1.43
CA LEU A 161 -10.54 4.44 2.19
C LEU A 161 -11.02 3.09 2.74
N SER A 162 -10.87 2.01 1.96
CA SER A 162 -11.19 0.66 2.42
C SER A 162 -10.25 0.22 3.56
N LEU A 163 -8.95 0.47 3.43
CA LEU A 163 -7.96 0.16 4.47
C LEU A 163 -8.22 0.90 5.78
N LEU A 164 -8.62 2.17 5.72
CA LEU A 164 -8.96 2.96 6.92
C LEU A 164 -10.17 2.39 7.68
N VAL A 165 -11.18 1.93 6.95
CA VAL A 165 -12.37 1.31 7.55
C VAL A 165 -12.02 -0.07 8.11
N ASP A 166 -11.29 -0.89 7.35
CA ASP A 166 -10.87 -2.23 7.76
C ASP A 166 -9.97 -2.19 9.01
N ALA A 167 -9.09 -1.19 9.12
CA ALA A 167 -8.26 -0.93 10.29
C ALA A 167 -9.04 -0.31 11.48
N ARG A 168 -10.37 -0.15 11.38
CA ARG A 168 -11.24 0.46 12.41
C ARG A 168 -10.82 1.88 12.81
N LEU A 169 -10.27 2.65 11.87
CA LEU A 169 -9.76 4.01 12.12
C LEU A 169 -10.79 5.12 11.83
N LEU A 170 -12.03 4.77 11.47
CA LEU A 170 -13.10 5.72 11.13
C LEU A 170 -13.26 6.82 12.20
N VAL A 171 -13.35 6.44 13.47
CA VAL A 171 -13.52 7.36 14.60
C VAL A 171 -12.38 8.38 14.66
N LYS A 172 -11.13 7.93 14.48
CA LYS A 172 -9.94 8.79 14.52
C LYS A 172 -9.85 9.72 13.31
N CYS A 173 -10.58 9.42 12.24
CA CYS A 173 -10.61 10.23 11.02
C CYS A 173 -11.69 11.31 11.04
N VAL A 174 -12.63 11.34 12.01
CA VAL A 174 -13.78 12.27 12.03
C VAL A 174 -13.37 13.73 11.87
N SER A 175 -12.31 14.15 12.56
CA SER A 175 -11.80 15.52 12.52
C SER A 175 -10.92 15.84 11.30
N THR A 176 -10.76 14.90 10.37
CA THR A 176 -9.85 15.01 9.22
C THR A 176 -10.63 15.22 7.91
N PRO A 177 -10.02 15.82 6.87
CA PRO A 177 -10.70 16.01 5.59
C PRO A 177 -10.99 14.69 4.84
N PHE A 178 -10.49 13.56 5.33
CA PHE A 178 -10.81 12.23 4.80
C PHE A 178 -12.19 11.75 5.21
N TYR A 179 -12.77 12.23 6.32
CA TYR A 179 -14.04 11.73 6.84
C TYR A 179 -15.19 11.78 5.81
N PRO A 180 -15.45 12.91 5.11
CA PRO A 180 -16.49 12.96 4.08
C PRO A 180 -16.26 11.95 2.94
N HIS A 181 -14.99 11.69 2.57
CA HIS A 181 -14.62 10.75 1.53
C HIS A 181 -14.86 9.30 1.98
N ILE A 182 -14.56 8.98 3.25
CA ILE A 182 -14.85 7.67 3.84
C ILE A 182 -16.36 7.42 3.84
N ILE A 183 -17.17 8.40 4.25
CA ILE A 183 -18.64 8.27 4.25
C ILE A 183 -19.16 8.08 2.82
N ALA A 184 -18.70 8.86 1.85
CA ALA A 184 -19.08 8.69 0.44
C ALA A 184 -18.74 7.30 -0.09
N HIS A 185 -17.57 6.76 0.27
CA HIS A 185 -17.14 5.42 -0.09
C HIS A 185 -17.99 4.31 0.54
N LEU A 186 -18.33 4.45 1.83
CA LEU A 186 -19.24 3.52 2.53
C LEU A 186 -20.63 3.50 1.89
N VAL A 187 -21.17 4.68 1.55
CA VAL A 187 -22.49 4.81 0.92
C VAL A 187 -22.49 4.20 -0.48
N ALA A 188 -21.44 4.46 -1.27
CA ALA A 188 -21.31 3.90 -2.62
C ALA A 188 -21.20 2.36 -2.62
N ASN A 189 -20.51 1.79 -1.63
CA ASN A 189 -20.26 0.34 -1.54
C ASN A 189 -21.20 -0.40 -0.59
N ASN A 190 -22.25 0.27 -0.07
CA ASN A 190 -23.17 -0.33 0.88
C ASN A 190 -23.87 -1.61 0.35
N GLN A 191 -24.10 -1.69 -0.97
CA GLN A 191 -24.72 -2.87 -1.59
C GLN A 191 -23.84 -4.12 -1.56
N GLN A 192 -22.52 -3.96 -1.40
CA GLN A 192 -21.58 -5.08 -1.34
C GLN A 192 -21.59 -5.77 0.03
N GLY A 193 -22.19 -5.15 1.06
CA GLY A 193 -22.30 -5.72 2.40
C GLY A 193 -20.97 -5.93 3.13
N ARG A 194 -19.87 -5.36 2.62
CA ARG A 194 -18.52 -5.52 3.20
C ARG A 194 -18.40 -4.91 4.60
N TRP A 195 -19.09 -3.80 4.84
CA TRP A 195 -19.07 -3.09 6.12
C TRP A 195 -20.47 -2.96 6.70
N ASN A 196 -20.61 -3.26 7.99
CA ASN A 196 -21.87 -3.07 8.70
C ASN A 196 -21.99 -1.61 9.16
N ALA A 197 -22.84 -0.84 8.47
CA ALA A 197 -23.09 0.57 8.78
C ALA A 197 -23.61 0.78 10.22
N GLU A 198 -24.38 -0.17 10.75
CA GLU A 198 -24.91 -0.10 12.13
C GLU A 198 -23.78 -0.26 13.15
N GLU A 199 -22.84 -1.17 12.89
CA GLU A 199 -21.68 -1.37 13.75
C GLU A 199 -20.73 -0.17 13.70
N LEU A 200 -20.49 0.39 12.51
CA LEU A 200 -19.69 1.62 12.36
C LEU A 200 -20.34 2.82 13.05
N ALA A 201 -21.66 2.97 12.96
CA ALA A 201 -22.40 4.00 13.66
C ALA A 201 -22.34 3.81 15.18
N ARG A 202 -22.43 2.56 15.68
CA ARG A 202 -22.24 2.27 17.11
C ARG A 202 -20.84 2.67 17.58
N HIS A 203 -19.79 2.36 16.83
CA HIS A 203 -18.42 2.77 17.18
C HIS A 203 -18.26 4.30 17.22
N LEU A 204 -18.91 5.03 16.31
CA LEU A 204 -18.95 6.50 16.36
C LEU A 204 -19.68 7.01 17.60
N GLN A 205 -20.83 6.43 17.94
CA GLN A 205 -21.61 6.79 19.12
C GLN A 205 -20.84 6.53 20.43
N GLU A 206 -20.19 5.38 20.54
CA GLU A 206 -19.36 5.02 21.70
C GLU A 206 -18.18 5.97 21.89
N ALA A 207 -17.68 6.56 20.81
CA ALA A 207 -16.65 7.59 20.84
C ALA A 207 -17.18 9.01 21.06
N GLY A 208 -18.50 9.19 21.24
CA GLY A 208 -19.14 10.49 21.48
C GLY A 208 -19.53 11.27 20.21
N HIS A 209 -19.40 10.66 19.02
CA HIS A 209 -19.74 11.25 17.73
C HIS A 209 -21.17 10.87 17.29
N GLU A 210 -22.16 11.28 18.09
CA GLU A 210 -23.57 10.91 17.87
C GLU A 210 -24.15 11.49 16.57
N ALA A 211 -23.79 12.73 16.23
CA ALA A 211 -24.28 13.40 15.03
C ALA A 211 -23.75 12.71 13.75
N GLU A 212 -22.48 12.33 13.76
CA GLU A 212 -21.79 11.59 12.71
C GLU A 212 -22.37 10.18 12.55
N ALA A 213 -22.64 9.48 13.66
CA ALA A 213 -23.29 8.18 13.67
C ALA A 213 -24.68 8.25 13.02
N GLY A 214 -25.50 9.22 13.42
CA GLY A 214 -26.81 9.45 12.83
C GLY A 214 -26.74 9.81 11.34
N SER A 215 -25.79 10.66 10.96
CA SER A 215 -25.57 11.08 9.57
C SER A 215 -25.19 9.90 8.67
N LEU A 216 -24.32 9.00 9.14
CA LEU A 216 -23.94 7.79 8.42
C LEU A 216 -25.15 6.88 8.16
N LEU A 217 -25.96 6.61 9.20
CA LEU A 217 -27.14 5.75 9.06
C LEU A 217 -28.17 6.35 8.10
N LEU A 218 -28.41 7.65 8.18
CA LEU A 218 -29.32 8.34 7.27
C LEU A 218 -28.82 8.31 5.82
N ALA A 219 -27.52 8.50 5.59
CA ALA A 219 -26.93 8.46 4.26
C ALA A 219 -27.11 7.08 3.61
N VAL A 220 -26.82 6.02 4.37
CA VAL A 220 -26.96 4.61 3.95
C VAL A 220 -28.42 4.24 3.66
N GLN A 221 -29.35 4.63 4.54
CA GLN A 221 -30.78 4.38 4.36
C GLN A 221 -31.41 5.21 3.22
N GLY A 222 -30.96 6.45 3.06
CA GLY A 222 -31.37 7.36 2.00
C GLY A 222 -31.05 6.80 0.61
N THR A 223 -29.84 6.25 0.43
CA THR A 223 -29.49 5.54 -0.81
C THR A 223 -30.41 4.35 -1.08
N HIS A 224 -30.73 3.54 -0.06
CA HIS A 224 -31.62 2.39 -0.24
C HIS A 224 -33.02 2.80 -0.71
N ARG A 225 -33.57 3.93 -0.21
CA ARG A 225 -34.86 4.45 -0.68
C ARG A 225 -34.80 4.92 -2.14
N VAL A 226 -33.78 5.68 -2.53
CA VAL A 226 -33.63 6.17 -3.92
C VAL A 226 -33.50 5.01 -4.90
N PHE A 227 -32.62 4.04 -4.63
CA PHE A 227 -32.44 2.88 -5.50
C PHE A 227 -33.67 1.97 -5.53
N ARG A 228 -34.37 1.79 -4.40
CA ARG A 228 -35.63 1.04 -4.39
C ARG A 228 -36.67 1.71 -5.28
N THR A 229 -36.84 3.03 -5.16
CA THR A 229 -37.80 3.78 -5.98
C THR A 229 -37.45 3.72 -7.47
N PHE A 230 -36.17 3.83 -7.81
CA PHE A 230 -35.70 3.68 -9.19
C PHE A 230 -35.96 2.27 -9.73
N SER A 231 -35.65 1.22 -8.96
CA SER A 231 -35.92 -0.17 -9.34
C SER A 231 -37.41 -0.43 -9.54
N THR A 232 -38.28 0.11 -8.68
CA THR A 232 -39.74 0.00 -8.85
C THR A 232 -40.24 0.76 -10.08
N ALA A 233 -39.68 1.94 -10.37
CA ALA A 233 -40.04 2.69 -11.57
C ALA A 233 -39.59 1.96 -12.86
N LEU A 234 -38.41 1.34 -12.83
CA LEU A 234 -37.84 0.60 -13.96
C LEU A 234 -38.55 -0.74 -14.18
N SER A 235 -38.99 -1.41 -13.10
CA SER A 235 -39.83 -2.61 -13.20
C SER A 235 -41.24 -2.29 -13.67
N ALA A 236 -41.82 -1.18 -13.24
CA ALA A 236 -43.11 -0.70 -13.75
C ALA A 236 -43.02 -0.39 -15.26
N LEU A 237 -41.95 0.25 -15.72
CA LEU A 237 -41.74 0.49 -17.17
C LEU A 237 -41.58 -0.81 -17.98
N ARG A 238 -40.96 -1.84 -17.40
CA ARG A 238 -40.84 -3.17 -18.05
C ARG A 238 -42.15 -3.95 -18.12
N GLN A 239 -43.14 -3.64 -17.28
CA GLN A 239 -44.46 -4.27 -17.33
C GLN A 239 -45.38 -3.64 -18.39
N TRP A 240 -44.97 -2.52 -19.00
CA TRP A 240 -45.73 -1.78 -20.00
C TRP A 240 -45.23 -1.99 -21.45
N VAL A 241 -44.21 -2.83 -21.65
CA VAL A 241 -43.72 -3.30 -22.96
C VAL A 241 -44.02 -4.79 -23.08
#